data_AF-A0A654AY28-F1
#
_entry.id   AF-A0A654AY28-F1
#
_cell.length_a   1.000
_cell.length_b   1.000
_cell.length_c   1.000
_cell.angle_alpha   90.00
_cell.angle_beta   90.00
_cell.angle_gamma   90.00
#
_symmetry.space_group_name_H-M   'P 1'
#
loop_
_entity.id
_entity.type
_entity.pdbx_description
1 polymer ?
#
loop_
_entity_poly.entity_id
_entity_poly.type
_entity_poly.pdbx_seq_one_letter_code
_entity_poly.pdbx_strand_id
1 'polypeptide(L)'
;MKDRGLYAWITVFAVVVGILIWNLSPSSSEHPSIGGGGYDLSGPVYTLALLGFTGLWTLAALLTGLNHGKARIRRCALVLAAMGFVTFSASFMIWGNNLS
;
A
#
# COMPACT_ATOMS: atom_id res chain seq x y z
N MET A 1 21.17 -11.16 -17.04
CA MET A 1 20.68 -11.17 -15.64
C MET A 1 19.19 -10.83 -15.64
N LYS A 2 18.37 -11.88 -15.49
CA LYS A 2 16.89 -11.83 -15.41
C LYS A 2 16.49 -10.88 -14.27
N ASP A 3 15.36 -10.18 -14.38
CA ASP A 3 14.93 -8.99 -13.61
C ASP A 3 14.78 -9.15 -12.09
N ARG A 4 15.76 -9.77 -11.42
CA ARG A 4 15.81 -10.06 -9.97
C ARG A 4 15.55 -8.82 -9.12
N GLY A 5 16.01 -7.65 -9.57
CA GLY A 5 15.73 -6.39 -8.91
C GLY A 5 14.24 -6.03 -8.92
N LEU A 6 13.57 -6.18 -10.07
CA LEU A 6 12.12 -5.93 -10.17
C LEU A 6 11.33 -6.90 -9.30
N TYR A 7 11.69 -8.19 -9.30
CA TYR A 7 11.06 -9.17 -8.42
C TYR A 7 11.27 -8.82 -6.94
N ALA A 8 12.47 -8.39 -6.54
CA ALA A 8 12.72 -7.95 -5.18
C ALA A 8 11.82 -6.76 -4.79
N TRP A 9 11.69 -5.76 -5.67
CA TRP A 9 10.80 -4.62 -5.42
C TRP A 9 9.32 -5.02 -5.34
N ILE A 10 8.86 -5.92 -6.21
CA ILE A 10 7.49 -6.45 -6.14
C ILE A 10 7.28 -7.24 -4.84
N THR A 11 8.24 -8.06 -4.42
CA THR A 11 8.14 -8.82 -3.17
C THR A 11 8.05 -7.89 -1.97
N VAL A 12 8.89 -6.86 -1.90
CA VAL A 12 8.83 -5.85 -0.82
C VAL A 12 7.47 -5.17 -0.81
N PHE A 13 6.97 -4.74 -1.95
CA PHE A 13 5.65 -4.12 -2.07
C PHE A 13 4.55 -5.06 -1.58
N ALA A 14 4.53 -6.31 -2.06
CA ALA A 14 3.53 -7.30 -1.73
C ALA A 14 3.54 -7.65 -0.23
N VAL A 15 4.71 -7.75 0.39
CA VAL A 15 4.85 -8.02 1.83
C VAL A 15 4.29 -6.86 2.64
N VAL A 16 4.67 -5.61 2.34
CA VAL A 16 4.20 -4.44 3.09
C VAL A 16 2.70 -4.25 2.94
N VAL A 17 2.19 -4.31 1.70
CA VAL A 17 0.74 -4.21 1.42
C VAL A 17 -0.02 -5.35 2.06
N GLY A 18 0.49 -6.58 1.97
CA GLY A 18 -0.14 -7.76 2.57
C GLY A 18 -0.26 -7.66 4.09
N ILE A 19 0.78 -7.18 4.78
CA ILE A 19 0.75 -6.93 6.23
C ILE A 19 -0.29 -5.86 6.56
N LEU A 20 -0.35 -4.76 5.82
CA LEU A 20 -1.32 -3.69 6.06
C LEU A 20 -2.75 -4.18 5.85
N ILE A 21 -3.02 -4.90 4.76
CA ILE A 21 -4.34 -5.50 4.47
C ILE A 21 -4.72 -6.54 5.53
N TRP A 22 -3.76 -7.31 6.03
CA TRP A 22 -4.00 -8.28 7.11
C TRP A 22 -4.46 -7.59 8.39
N ASN A 23 -3.82 -6.47 8.76
CA ASN A 23 -4.22 -5.69 9.94
C ASN A 23 -5.55 -4.93 9.73
N LEU A 24 -5.93 -4.64 8.49
CA LEU A 24 -7.22 -4.07 8.11
C LEU A 24 -8.35 -5.11 8.02
N SER A 25 -8.01 -6.39 7.89
CA SER A 25 -9.00 -7.47 7.86
C SER A 25 -9.57 -7.64 9.26
N PRO A 26 -10.89 -7.85 9.39
CA PRO A 26 -11.55 -7.86 10.69
C PRO A 26 -11.00 -9.02 11.54
N SER A 27 -10.13 -8.68 12.50
CA SER A 27 -9.98 -9.49 13.69
C SER A 27 -11.23 -9.24 14.50
N SER A 28 -12.00 -10.31 14.70
CA SER A 28 -13.21 -10.35 15.52
C SER A 28 -13.12 -9.40 16.70
N SER A 29 -14.08 -8.48 16.77
CA SER A 29 -14.28 -7.49 17.81
C SER A 29 -14.05 -8.07 19.21
N GLU A 30 -12.83 -7.94 19.72
CA GLU A 30 -12.52 -8.32 21.10
C GLU A 30 -13.02 -7.21 22.04
N HIS A 31 -14.26 -7.44 22.47
CA HIS A 31 -14.88 -7.00 23.71
C HIS A 31 -15.44 -5.57 23.75
N PRO A 32 -16.71 -5.41 24.17
CA PRO A 32 -17.18 -4.12 24.62
C PRO A 32 -16.41 -3.75 25.88
N SER A 33 -15.71 -2.61 25.85
CA SER A 33 -15.08 -2.01 27.03
C SER A 33 -16.16 -1.74 28.09
N ILE A 34 -16.25 -2.63 29.08
CA ILE A 34 -16.98 -2.39 30.33
C ILE A 34 -16.12 -1.41 31.14
N GLY A 35 -16.09 -0.13 30.75
CA GLY A 35 -15.42 0.89 31.58
C GLY A 35 -14.87 2.14 30.91
N GLY A 36 -14.78 2.26 29.59
CA GLY A 36 -14.40 3.54 29.00
C GLY A 36 -13.86 3.50 27.57
N GLY A 37 -14.53 4.26 26.69
CA GLY A 37 -13.95 5.28 25.81
C GLY A 37 -12.77 4.98 24.88
N GLY A 38 -12.31 3.74 24.74
CA GLY A 38 -11.26 3.38 23.79
C GLY A 38 -11.81 3.39 22.37
N TYR A 39 -11.58 4.47 21.62
CA TYR A 39 -11.83 4.47 20.17
C TYR A 39 -10.88 3.49 19.51
N ASP A 40 -11.43 2.56 18.73
CA ASP A 40 -10.62 1.71 17.87
C ASP A 40 -10.16 2.52 16.64
N LEU A 41 -8.99 3.14 16.77
CA LEU A 41 -8.34 3.91 15.70
C LEU A 41 -7.59 3.01 14.70
N SER A 42 -7.61 1.69 14.86
CA SER A 42 -6.89 0.76 13.98
C SER A 42 -7.34 0.92 12.51
N GLY A 43 -8.65 0.96 12.26
CA GLY A 43 -9.22 1.16 10.92
C GLY A 43 -8.68 2.41 10.22
N PRO A 44 -8.87 3.63 10.77
CA PRO A 44 -8.33 4.86 10.19
C PRO A 44 -6.81 4.84 10.03
N VAL A 45 -6.06 4.38 11.03
CA VAL A 45 -4.58 4.39 11.03
C VAL A 45 -4.01 3.48 9.95
N TYR A 46 -4.48 2.22 9.87
CA TYR A 46 -4.00 1.29 8.86
C TYR A 46 -4.45 1.69 7.46
N THR A 47 -5.64 2.29 7.32
CA THR A 47 -6.09 2.83 6.02
C THR A 47 -5.19 3.97 5.56
N LEU A 48 -4.87 4.94 6.43
CA LEU A 48 -3.93 6.03 6.12
C LEU A 48 -2.54 5.50 5.80
N ALA A 49 -2.04 4.52 6.56
CA ALA A 49 -0.75 3.90 6.29
C ALA A 49 -0.71 3.21 4.93
N LEU A 50 -1.77 2.47 4.57
CA LEU A 50 -1.90 1.80 3.28
C LEU A 50 -1.94 2.80 2.12
N LEU A 51 -2.76 3.84 2.23
CA LEU A 51 -2.85 4.90 1.21
C LEU A 51 -1.55 5.70 1.11
N GLY A 52 -0.96 6.09 2.25
CA GLY A 52 0.31 6.82 2.29
C GLY A 52 1.44 6.02 1.66
N PHE A 53 1.58 4.74 2.02
CA PHE A 53 2.59 3.86 1.45
C PHE A 53 2.39 3.66 -0.05
N THR A 54 1.20 3.26 -0.49
CA THR A 54 0.93 2.98 -1.91
C THR A 54 0.99 4.25 -2.77
N GLY A 55 0.61 5.41 -2.23
CA GLY A 55 0.76 6.71 -2.87
C GLY A 55 2.22 7.12 -3.03
N LEU A 56 3.02 7.07 -1.96
CA LEU A 56 4.45 7.38 -2.00
C LEU A 56 5.21 6.40 -2.91
N TRP A 57 4.88 5.12 -2.85
CA TRP A 57 5.46 4.09 -3.72
C TRP A 57 5.20 4.40 -5.19
N THR A 58 3.96 4.71 -5.54
CA THR A 58 3.55 5.07 -6.90
C THR A 58 4.33 6.29 -7.38
N LEU A 59 4.39 7.34 -6.57
CA LEU A 59 5.09 8.58 -6.91
C LEU A 59 6.59 8.34 -7.12
N ALA A 60 7.24 7.62 -6.19
CA ALA A 60 8.66 7.30 -6.27
C ALA A 60 8.98 6.45 -7.51
N ALA A 61 8.16 5.44 -7.81
CA ALA A 61 8.32 4.60 -8.99
C ALA A 61 8.11 5.40 -10.29
N LEU A 62 7.13 6.31 -10.31
CA LEU A 62 6.86 7.15 -11.47
C LEU A 62 7.99 8.15 -11.73
N LEU A 63 8.48 8.83 -10.70
CA LEU A 63 9.64 9.73 -10.80
C LEU A 63 10.90 8.98 -11.27
N THR A 64 11.13 7.78 -10.75
CA THR A 64 12.22 6.90 -11.18
C THR A 64 12.08 6.53 -12.66
N GLY A 65 10.86 6.22 -13.11
CA GLY A 65 10.57 5.91 -14.51
C GLY A 65 10.80 7.09 -15.45
N LEU A 66 10.44 8.30 -15.03
CA LEU A 66 10.60 9.51 -15.83
C LEU A 66 12.06 9.97 -15.92
N ASN A 67 12.84 9.82 -14.84
CA ASN A 67 14.21 10.33 -14.75
C ASN A 67 15.28 9.37 -15.30
N HIS A 68 14.95 8.10 -15.57
CA HIS A 68 15.92 7.14 -16.10
C HIS A 68 15.95 7.08 -17.63
N GLY A 69 17.09 7.42 -18.22
CA GLY A 69 17.34 7.31 -19.67
C GLY A 69 17.40 5.88 -20.23
N LYS A 70 17.52 4.86 -19.36
CA LYS A 70 17.54 3.45 -19.80
C LYS A 70 16.12 2.92 -19.96
N ALA A 71 15.72 2.64 -21.21
CA ALA A 71 14.38 2.17 -21.56
C ALA A 71 13.89 0.97 -20.73
N ARG A 72 14.78 0.04 -20.36
CA ARG A 72 14.44 -1.12 -19.52
C ARG A 72 14.08 -0.71 -18.08
N ILE A 73 14.88 0.15 -17.45
CA ILE A 73 14.63 0.62 -16.07
C ILE A 73 13.35 1.47 -16.05
N ARG A 74 13.15 2.32 -17.06
CA ARG A 74 11.94 3.11 -17.24
C ARG A 74 10.68 2.23 -17.31
N ARG A 75 10.68 1.18 -18.15
CA ARG A 75 9.54 0.26 -18.25
C ARG A 75 9.27 -0.46 -16.92
N CYS A 76 10.32 -0.96 -16.26
CA CYS A 76 10.19 -1.59 -14.94
C CYS A 76 9.55 -0.65 -13.92
N ALA A 77 10.07 0.58 -13.81
CA ALA A 77 9.58 1.57 -12.86
C ALA A 77 8.13 1.99 -13.16
N LEU A 78 7.74 2.10 -14.43
CA LEU A 78 6.35 2.37 -14.82
C LEU A 78 5.40 1.23 -14.47
N VAL A 79 5.83 -0.03 -14.61
CA VAL A 79 5.02 -1.20 -14.17
C VAL A 79 4.83 -1.17 -12.65
N LEU A 80 5.88 -0.87 -11.89
CA LEU A 80 5.81 -0.71 -10.44
C LEU A 80 4.88 0.45 -10.02
N ALA A 81 4.91 1.56 -10.74
CA ALA A 81 4.01 2.69 -10.51
C ALA A 81 2.55 2.30 -10.80
N ALA A 82 2.29 1.59 -11.90
CA ALA A 82 0.94 1.12 -12.25
C ALA A 82 0.39 0.17 -11.17
N MET A 83 1.20 -0.77 -10.67
CA MET A 83 0.79 -1.66 -9.57
C MET A 83 0.47 -0.88 -8.29
N GLY A 84 1.32 0.09 -7.93
CA GLY A 84 1.08 0.96 -6.79
C GLY A 84 -0.23 1.74 -6.92
N PHE A 85 -0.49 2.30 -8.10
CA PHE A 85 -1.69 3.10 -8.37
C PHE A 85 -2.96 2.26 -8.28
N VAL A 86 -2.99 1.08 -8.92
CA VAL A 86 -4.14 0.16 -8.84
C VAL A 86 -4.41 -0.24 -7.40
N THR A 87 -3.36 -0.56 -6.64
CA THR A 87 -3.48 -0.93 -5.22
C THR A 87 -4.00 0.24 -4.38
N PHE A 88 -3.50 1.46 -4.61
CA PHE A 88 -3.98 2.68 -3.94
C PHE A 88 -5.47 2.90 -4.22
N SER A 89 -5.89 2.88 -5.49
CA SER A 89 -7.28 3.09 -5.87
C SER A 89 -8.21 2.03 -5.29
N ALA A 90 -7.82 0.74 -5.37
CA ALA A 90 -8.59 -0.35 -4.76
C ALA A 90 -8.69 -0.18 -3.23
N SER A 91 -7.59 0.17 -2.58
CA SER A 91 -7.55 0.37 -1.13
C SER A 91 -8.44 1.54 -0.69
N PHE A 92 -8.41 2.63 -1.44
CA PHE A 92 -9.27 3.79 -1.20
C PHE A 92 -10.75 3.44 -1.37
N MET A 93 -11.11 2.65 -2.39
CA MET A 93 -12.49 2.23 -2.60
C MET A 93 -13.00 1.28 -1.51
N ILE A 94 -12.16 0.36 -1.03
CA ILE A 94 -12.56 -0.67 -0.05
C ILE A 94 -12.58 -0.10 1.37
N TRP A 95 -11.52 0.60 1.77
CA TRP A 95 -11.32 1.04 3.16
C TRP A 95 -11.43 2.56 3.35
N GLY A 96 -11.69 3.34 2.30
CA GLY A 96 -11.83 4.80 2.42
C GLY A 96 -12.93 5.24 3.39
N ASN A 97 -13.94 4.40 3.63
CA ASN A 97 -14.97 4.67 4.63
C ASN A 97 -14.43 4.68 6.08
N ASN A 98 -13.28 4.05 6.35
CA ASN A 98 -12.61 4.12 7.65
C ASN A 98 -12.02 5.52 7.94
N LEU A 99 -12.05 6.44 6.98
CA LEU A 99 -11.51 7.79 7.10
C LEU A 99 -12.60 8.85 7.32
N SER A 100 -13.88 8.45 7.31
CA SER A 100 -15.05 9.31 7.55
C SER A 100 -15.57 9.15 8.97
#